data_AF-A0A5N6P9C4-F1
#
_entry.id   AF-A0A5N6P9C4-F1
#
_cell.length_a   1.000
_cell.length_b   1.000
_cell.length_c   1.000
_cell.angle_alpha   90.00
_cell.angle_beta   90.00
_cell.angle_gamma   90.00
#
_symmetry.space_group_name_H-M   'P 1'
#
loop_
_entity.id
_entity.type
_entity.pdbx_description
1 polymer ?
#
loop_
_entity_poly.entity_id
_entity_poly.type
_entity_poly.pdbx_seq_one_letter_code
_entity_poly.pdbx_strand_id
1 'polypeptide(L)'
;MKGTWSNINKLGREWKGEGKNIEVLLRKQVGDGNNTMFWKHAWFGFLPFKILFPNLFALESIRNCKVAQRIHKSLDGSITFTWDWKRSINDVDCLHDLDDLESMVQEYNFKEGVDKWIWHGSNSEIFSTKSCRLWIDKQEDPPHRLITWLNWTPPKVLCFVWRLAQNRVPTAANLVIRRIQLRSIYCSLCRLEEETVEHLFYKCPVAQETWRRI
;
A
#
# COMPACT_ATOMS: atom_id res chain seq x y z
N MET A 1 4.17 -9.25 -10.35
CA MET A 1 5.08 -8.09 -10.30
C MET A 1 6.21 -8.47 -9.34
N LYS A 2 7.48 -8.50 -9.77
CA LYS A 2 8.64 -8.75 -8.90
C LYS A 2 9.52 -7.49 -8.92
N GLY A 3 10.03 -7.03 -7.78
CA GLY A 3 10.91 -5.86 -7.67
C GLY A 3 10.44 -4.77 -6.70
N THR A 4 11.25 -3.72 -6.54
CA THR A 4 11.09 -2.65 -5.54
C THR A 4 9.70 -2.01 -5.54
N TRP A 5 9.14 -1.71 -6.71
CA TRP A 5 7.79 -1.12 -6.84
C TRP A 5 6.68 -2.06 -6.38
N SER A 6 6.84 -3.37 -6.57
CA SER A 6 5.89 -4.35 -6.04
C SER A 6 5.90 -4.40 -4.52
N ASN A 7 7.06 -4.18 -3.90
CA ASN A 7 7.20 -4.11 -2.45
C ASN A 7 6.60 -2.81 -1.91
N ILE A 8 6.85 -1.66 -2.56
CA ILE A 8 6.23 -0.38 -2.20
C ILE A 8 4.71 -0.48 -2.31
N ASN A 9 4.19 -1.06 -3.39
CA ASN A 9 2.76 -1.25 -3.57
C ASN A 9 2.16 -2.22 -2.54
N LYS A 10 2.93 -3.23 -2.09
CA LYS A 10 2.51 -4.12 -1.00
C LYS A 10 2.41 -3.36 0.34
N LEU A 11 3.43 -2.57 0.68
CA LEU A 11 3.41 -1.70 1.87
C LEU A 11 2.26 -0.69 1.82
N GLY A 12 1.97 -0.15 0.63
CA GLY A 12 0.84 0.74 0.41
C GLY A 12 -0.51 0.14 0.79
N ARG A 13 -0.73 -1.15 0.48
CA ARG A 13 -1.96 -1.85 0.87
C ARG A 13 -2.09 -2.02 2.38
N GLU A 14 -0.97 -2.23 3.09
CA GLU A 14 -0.96 -2.34 4.55
C GLU A 14 -1.33 -0.99 5.19
N TRP A 15 -0.82 0.12 4.65
CA TRP A 15 -1.10 1.47 5.14
C TRP A 15 -2.46 2.02 4.74
N LYS A 16 -3.11 1.42 3.73
CA LYS A 16 -4.47 1.80 3.34
C LYS A 16 -5.47 1.62 4.49
N GLY A 17 -5.25 0.64 5.37
CA GLY A 17 -6.05 0.45 6.59
C GLY A 17 -5.82 1.54 7.65
N GLU A 18 -4.71 2.27 7.57
CA GLU A 18 -4.37 3.40 8.46
C GLU A 18 -4.71 4.76 7.83
N GLY A 19 -5.49 4.78 6.75
CA GLY A 19 -5.87 6.00 6.03
C GLY A 19 -4.80 6.57 5.10
N LYS A 20 -3.61 5.95 5.01
CA LYS A 20 -2.48 6.43 4.20
C LYS A 20 -2.37 5.64 2.89
N ASN A 21 -2.93 6.18 1.81
CA ASN A 21 -2.92 5.52 0.50
C ASN A 21 -1.75 5.98 -0.38
N ILE A 22 -0.58 5.36 -0.25
CA ILE A 22 0.61 5.70 -1.07
C ILE A 22 0.42 5.38 -2.57
N GLU A 23 -0.54 4.52 -2.94
CA GLU A 23 -0.78 4.15 -4.35
C GLU A 23 -1.17 5.38 -5.19
N VAL A 24 -1.74 6.42 -4.57
CA VAL A 24 -2.09 7.69 -5.25
C VAL A 24 -0.87 8.46 -5.75
N LEU A 25 0.32 8.19 -5.19
CA LEU A 25 1.58 8.80 -5.60
C LEU A 25 2.28 8.00 -6.69
N LEU A 26 1.81 6.79 -6.98
CA LEU A 26 2.40 5.88 -7.95
C LEU A 26 1.62 5.97 -9.25
N ARG A 27 2.27 6.48 -10.28
CA ARG A 27 1.70 6.51 -11.63
C ARG A 27 2.60 5.76 -12.60
N LYS A 28 1.98 5.19 -13.63
CA LYS A 28 2.69 4.60 -14.76
C LYS A 28 2.85 5.64 -15.86
N GLN A 29 4.09 5.80 -16.32
CA GLN A 29 4.38 6.50 -17.57
C GLN A 29 4.50 5.44 -18.66
N VAL A 30 3.63 5.55 -19.67
CA VAL A 30 3.59 4.57 -20.76
C VAL A 30 4.59 4.94 -21.83
N GLY A 31 5.44 3.97 -22.18
CA GLY A 31 6.31 4.02 -23.34
C GLY A 31 5.84 3.03 -24.40
N ASP A 32 6.38 1.81 -24.34
CA ASP A 32 6.05 0.68 -25.21
C ASP A 32 4.73 -0.02 -24.84
N GLY A 33 4.17 0.25 -23.66
CA GLY A 33 2.89 -0.29 -23.19
C GLY A 33 2.94 -1.75 -22.75
N ASN A 34 4.12 -2.39 -22.71
CA ASN A 34 4.26 -3.82 -22.43
C ASN A 34 4.24 -4.16 -20.93
N ASN A 35 4.40 -3.17 -20.06
CA ASN A 35 4.49 -3.36 -18.61
C ASN A 35 3.44 -2.54 -17.84
N THR A 36 2.43 -2.03 -18.55
CA THR A 36 1.33 -1.24 -17.99
C THR A 36 0.00 -1.91 -18.30
N MET A 37 -0.76 -2.28 -17.27
CA MET A 37 -2.12 -2.78 -17.42
C MET A 37 -3.04 -1.62 -17.77
N PHE A 38 -3.77 -1.74 -18.87
CA PHE A 38 -4.62 -0.69 -19.42
C PHE A 38 -5.65 -0.20 -18.38
N TRP A 39 -6.43 -1.13 -17.81
CA TRP A 39 -7.53 -0.78 -16.90
C TRP A 39 -7.10 -0.56 -15.44
N LYS A 40 -6.00 -1.19 -15.02
CA LYS A 40 -5.70 -1.38 -13.59
C LYS A 40 -4.62 -0.45 -13.04
N HIS A 41 -3.75 0.07 -13.89
CA HIS A 41 -2.77 1.07 -13.48
C HIS A 41 -3.32 2.47 -13.73
N ALA A 42 -3.02 3.41 -12.83
CA ALA A 42 -3.17 4.83 -13.12
C ALA A 42 -2.02 5.23 -14.04
N TRP A 43 -2.30 5.36 -15.33
CA TRP A 43 -1.33 5.88 -16.30
C TRP A 43 -1.84 7.13 -17.00
N PHE A 44 -3.16 7.32 -17.05
CA PHE A 44 -3.83 8.59 -17.31
C PHE A 44 -4.31 9.21 -15.99
N GLY A 45 -3.89 10.45 -15.68
CA GLY A 45 -4.23 11.10 -14.41
C GLY A 45 -3.83 10.30 -13.16
N PHE A 46 -4.66 10.38 -12.12
CA PHE A 46 -4.43 9.73 -10.81
C PHE A 46 -5.26 8.46 -10.58
N LEU A 47 -6.32 8.26 -11.36
CA LEU A 47 -7.24 7.12 -11.21
C LEU A 47 -7.07 6.15 -12.38
N PRO A 48 -7.02 4.83 -12.14
CA PRO A 48 -7.07 3.85 -13.21
C PRO A 48 -8.41 3.89 -13.96
N PHE A 49 -8.40 3.58 -15.26
CA PHE A 49 -9.62 3.57 -16.08
C PHE A 49 -10.71 2.63 -15.59
N LYS A 50 -10.40 1.54 -14.85
CA LYS A 50 -11.45 0.71 -14.24
C LYS A 50 -12.34 1.45 -13.23
N ILE A 51 -11.84 2.56 -12.66
CA ILE A 51 -12.58 3.39 -11.70
C ILE A 51 -13.39 4.44 -12.44
N LEU A 52 -12.81 5.04 -13.49
CA LEU A 52 -13.46 6.06 -14.30
C LEU A 52 -14.57 5.46 -15.19
N PHE A 53 -14.31 4.30 -15.78
CA PHE A 53 -15.20 3.62 -16.73
C PHE A 53 -15.48 2.17 -16.27
N PRO A 54 -16.21 1.99 -15.16
CA PRO A 54 -16.43 0.68 -14.56
C PRO A 54 -17.23 -0.27 -15.47
N ASN A 55 -18.16 0.29 -16.27
CA ASN A 55 -19.00 -0.47 -17.19
C ASN A 55 -18.18 -1.04 -18.36
N LEU A 56 -17.33 -0.22 -18.97
CA LEU A 56 -16.38 -0.67 -20.01
C LEU A 56 -15.42 -1.73 -19.45
N PHE A 57 -14.90 -1.53 -18.24
CA PHE A 57 -14.04 -2.53 -17.59
C PHE A 57 -14.77 -3.86 -17.32
N ALA A 58 -16.07 -3.82 -17.03
CA ALA A 58 -16.87 -5.04 -16.87
C ALA A 58 -17.00 -5.82 -18.20
N LEU A 59 -17.07 -5.09 -19.31
CA LEU A 59 -17.16 -5.61 -20.68
C LEU A 59 -15.85 -6.15 -21.22
N GLU A 60 -14.69 -5.66 -20.76
CA GLU A 60 -13.39 -6.17 -21.18
C GLU A 60 -13.25 -7.69 -20.94
N SER A 61 -12.91 -8.41 -21.99
CA SER A 61 -12.64 -9.85 -21.97
C SER A 61 -11.40 -10.18 -21.15
N ILE A 62 -10.30 -9.43 -21.35
CA ILE A 62 -9.01 -9.67 -20.71
C ILE A 62 -8.75 -8.58 -19.67
N ARG A 63 -9.20 -8.79 -18.42
CA ARG A 63 -9.09 -7.79 -17.34
C ARG A 63 -7.67 -7.34 -16.96
N ASN A 64 -6.65 -8.09 -17.37
CA ASN A 64 -5.24 -7.77 -17.16
C ASN A 64 -4.54 -7.36 -18.46
N CYS A 65 -5.29 -6.93 -19.49
CA CYS A 65 -4.72 -6.49 -20.75
C CYS A 65 -3.73 -5.34 -20.53
N LYS A 66 -2.70 -5.34 -21.37
CA LYS A 66 -1.65 -4.32 -21.39
C LYS A 66 -2.04 -3.19 -22.33
N VAL A 67 -1.45 -2.02 -22.14
CA VAL A 67 -1.64 -0.89 -23.05
C VAL A 67 -1.27 -1.27 -24.49
N ALA A 68 -0.14 -1.97 -24.69
CA ALA A 68 0.30 -2.43 -26.02
C ALA A 68 -0.67 -3.42 -26.71
N GLN A 69 -1.63 -4.00 -25.99
CA GLN A 69 -2.62 -4.93 -26.55
C GLN A 69 -3.93 -4.25 -26.97
N ARG A 70 -4.11 -2.97 -26.62
CA ARG A 70 -5.33 -2.20 -26.90
C ARG A 70 -5.05 -0.95 -27.74
N ILE A 71 -3.83 -0.42 -27.68
CA ILE A 71 -3.43 0.84 -28.29
C ILE A 71 -2.26 0.57 -29.25
N HIS A 72 -2.45 0.96 -30.50
CA HIS A 72 -1.43 0.88 -31.54
C HIS A 72 -1.12 2.27 -32.08
N LYS A 73 0.15 2.64 -32.02
CA LYS A 73 0.66 3.94 -32.48
C LYS A 73 1.21 3.78 -33.91
N SER A 74 0.67 4.56 -34.83
CA SER A 74 1.13 4.65 -36.21
C SER A 74 2.32 5.61 -36.33
N LEU A 75 3.03 5.56 -37.47
CA LEU A 75 4.19 6.42 -37.74
C LEU A 75 3.84 7.91 -37.88
N ASP A 76 2.59 8.21 -38.25
CA ASP A 76 2.04 9.57 -38.35
C ASP A 76 1.57 10.14 -37.00
N GLY A 77 1.73 9.37 -35.91
CA GLY A 77 1.26 9.75 -34.58
C GLY A 77 -0.21 9.42 -34.32
N SER A 78 -0.94 8.85 -35.30
CA SER A 78 -2.32 8.41 -35.08
C SER A 78 -2.37 7.23 -34.12
N ILE A 79 -3.37 7.24 -33.25
CA ILE A 79 -3.63 6.14 -32.33
C ILE A 79 -4.84 5.37 -32.83
N THR A 80 -4.67 4.05 -32.94
CA THR A 80 -5.74 3.11 -33.26
C THR A 80 -5.99 2.19 -32.07
N PHE A 81 -7.25 1.81 -31.90
CA PHE A 81 -7.68 0.96 -30.80
C PHE A 81 -8.01 -0.44 -31.29
N THR A 82 -7.70 -1.44 -30.48
CA THR A 82 -8.11 -2.82 -30.70
C THR A 82 -8.78 -3.33 -29.44
N TRP A 83 -10.08 -3.12 -29.36
CA TRP A 83 -10.88 -3.52 -28.21
C TRP A 83 -11.27 -4.99 -28.27
N ASP A 84 -11.43 -5.59 -27.10
CA ASP A 84 -11.82 -6.99 -26.92
C ASP A 84 -12.93 -7.04 -25.86
N TRP A 85 -14.15 -6.85 -26.33
CA TRP A 85 -15.35 -6.84 -25.51
C TRP A 85 -15.97 -8.23 -25.47
N LYS A 86 -16.44 -8.65 -24.29
CA LYS A 86 -17.18 -9.91 -24.10
C LYS A 86 -18.47 -9.98 -24.92
N ARG A 87 -19.02 -8.81 -25.26
CA ARG A 87 -20.24 -8.63 -26.04
C ARG A 87 -20.19 -7.26 -26.70
N SER A 88 -20.97 -7.08 -27.76
CA SER A 88 -21.16 -5.77 -28.41
C SER A 88 -21.70 -4.73 -27.42
N ILE A 89 -21.24 -3.50 -27.57
CA ILE A 89 -21.72 -2.34 -26.80
C ILE A 89 -22.95 -1.79 -27.51
N ASN A 90 -24.12 -2.00 -26.92
CA ASN A 90 -25.39 -1.48 -27.43
C ASN A 90 -26.03 -0.43 -26.50
N ASP A 91 -25.39 -0.19 -25.35
CA ASP A 91 -25.84 0.75 -24.35
C ASP A 91 -25.27 2.14 -24.67
N VAL A 92 -26.15 3.14 -24.73
CA VAL A 92 -25.79 4.51 -25.18
C VAL A 92 -24.79 5.15 -24.22
N ASP A 93 -24.98 4.97 -22.91
CA ASP A 93 -24.08 5.52 -21.90
C ASP A 93 -22.68 4.88 -22.02
N CYS A 94 -22.61 3.57 -22.24
CA CYS A 94 -21.33 2.90 -22.51
C CYS A 94 -20.66 3.36 -23.81
N LEU A 95 -21.42 3.76 -24.83
CA LEU A 95 -20.84 4.32 -26.06
C LEU A 95 -20.26 5.71 -25.83
N HIS A 96 -20.91 6.55 -25.03
CA HIS A 96 -20.35 7.84 -24.61
C HIS A 96 -19.10 7.65 -23.75
N ASP A 97 -19.14 6.74 -22.77
CA ASP A 97 -17.96 6.37 -21.96
C ASP A 97 -16.78 5.94 -22.84
N LEU A 98 -17.06 5.23 -23.94
CA LEU A 98 -16.02 4.78 -24.87
C LEU A 98 -15.42 5.94 -25.66
N ASP A 99 -16.25 6.86 -26.15
CA ASP A 99 -15.80 8.06 -26.86
C ASP A 99 -14.94 8.96 -25.96
N ASP A 100 -15.36 9.16 -24.71
CA ASP A 100 -14.60 9.88 -23.70
C ASP A 100 -13.25 9.20 -23.44
N LEU A 101 -13.26 7.88 -23.24
CA LEU A 101 -12.03 7.10 -23.02
C LEU A 101 -11.07 7.21 -24.21
N GLU A 102 -11.56 7.06 -25.43
CA GLU A 102 -10.74 7.16 -26.64
C GLU A 102 -10.16 8.57 -26.78
N SER A 103 -10.97 9.61 -26.60
CA SER A 103 -10.54 11.01 -26.62
C SER A 103 -9.43 11.28 -25.60
N MET A 104 -9.60 10.81 -24.36
CA MET A 104 -8.57 10.93 -23.32
C MET A 104 -7.26 10.23 -23.73
N VAL A 105 -7.33 9.05 -24.35
CA VAL A 105 -6.13 8.33 -24.79
C VAL A 105 -5.45 9.03 -25.97
N GLN A 106 -6.20 9.62 -26.90
CA GLN A 106 -5.66 10.39 -28.02
C GLN A 106 -4.80 11.57 -27.53
N GLU A 107 -5.21 12.21 -26.43
CA GLU A 107 -4.46 13.32 -25.82
C GLU A 107 -3.25 12.86 -24.97
N TYR A 108 -3.08 11.56 -24.75
CA TYR A 108 -2.01 11.06 -23.90
C TYR A 108 -0.63 11.16 -24.57
N ASN A 109 0.30 11.87 -23.93
CA ASN A 109 1.69 11.98 -24.37
C ASN A 109 2.51 10.73 -24.00
N PHE A 110 2.53 9.74 -24.90
CA PHE A 110 3.38 8.56 -24.79
C PHE A 110 4.87 8.92 -24.86
N LYS A 111 5.70 8.28 -24.04
CA LYS A 111 7.15 8.45 -24.06
C LYS A 111 7.84 7.39 -24.92
N GLU A 112 9.09 7.65 -25.28
CA GLU A 112 9.92 6.65 -25.95
C GLU A 112 10.50 5.64 -24.94
N GLY A 113 10.72 4.42 -25.42
CA GLY A 113 11.32 3.33 -24.65
C GLY A 113 10.33 2.55 -23.78
N VAL A 114 10.84 1.90 -22.74
CA VAL A 114 10.07 1.01 -21.87
C VAL A 114 9.21 1.77 -20.86
N ASP A 115 8.06 1.21 -20.49
CA ASP A 115 7.21 1.76 -19.43
C ASP A 115 7.93 1.97 -18.10
N LYS A 116 7.68 3.11 -17.43
CA LYS A 116 8.31 3.47 -16.15
C LYS A 116 7.27 3.73 -15.07
N TRP A 117 7.69 3.57 -13.82
CA TRP A 117 6.95 4.09 -12.68
C TRP A 117 7.45 5.48 -12.36
N ILE A 118 6.52 6.41 -12.18
CA ILE A 118 6.79 7.78 -11.78
C ILE A 118 6.20 8.03 -10.40
N TRP A 119 6.91 8.85 -9.63
CA TRP A 119 6.58 9.19 -8.26
C TRP A 119 6.08 10.64 -8.17
N HIS A 120 4.81 10.82 -7.82
CA HIS A 120 4.19 12.15 -7.68
C HIS A 120 4.29 12.74 -6.26
N GLY A 121 5.08 12.15 -5.37
CA GLY A 121 5.36 12.73 -4.04
C GLY A 121 6.46 13.80 -4.05
N SER A 122 7.02 14.15 -5.21
CA SER A 122 7.97 15.26 -5.40
C SER A 122 7.97 15.77 -6.83
N ASN A 123 8.48 16.99 -7.04
CA ASN A 123 8.55 17.63 -8.37
C ASN A 123 9.52 16.95 -9.36
N SER A 124 10.33 15.98 -8.89
CA SER A 124 11.35 15.30 -9.68
C SER A 124 10.84 14.08 -10.45
N GLU A 125 9.58 13.65 -10.26
CA GLU A 125 8.99 12.40 -10.78
C GLU A 125 9.76 11.10 -10.41
N ILE A 126 10.86 11.22 -9.67
CA ILE A 126 11.75 10.15 -9.23
C ILE A 126 11.46 9.84 -7.76
N PHE A 127 11.32 8.55 -7.47
CA PHE A 127 11.17 8.09 -6.09
C PHE A 127 12.43 8.37 -5.28
N SER A 128 12.24 8.93 -4.08
CA SER A 128 13.27 8.96 -3.06
C SER A 128 12.67 8.60 -1.71
N THR A 129 13.45 7.96 -0.85
CA THR A 129 13.04 7.68 0.53
C THR A 129 12.71 8.98 1.28
N LYS A 130 13.44 10.07 0.98
CA LYS A 130 13.19 11.41 1.53
C LYS A 130 11.81 11.95 1.16
N SER A 131 11.44 11.95 -0.12
CA SER A 131 10.14 12.47 -0.56
C SER A 131 8.98 11.60 -0.07
N CYS A 132 9.15 10.28 -0.05
CA CYS A 132 8.19 9.37 0.58
C CYS A 132 8.01 9.67 2.07
N ARG A 133 9.11 9.87 2.82
CA ARG A 133 9.06 10.17 4.25
C ARG A 133 8.33 11.48 4.54
N LEU A 134 8.67 12.54 3.80
CA LEU A 134 8.02 13.84 3.94
C LEU A 134 6.51 13.78 3.65
N TRP A 135 6.08 12.96 2.69
CA TRP A 135 4.66 12.76 2.44
C TRP A 135 3.96 12.04 3.60
N ILE A 136 4.59 11.00 4.17
CA ILE A 136 4.05 10.25 5.32
C ILE A 136 3.90 11.14 6.55
N ASP A 137 4.89 12.00 6.81
CA ASP A 137 4.91 12.92 7.96
C ASP A 137 3.83 14.02 7.85
N LYS A 138 3.37 14.33 6.63
CA LYS A 138 2.25 15.26 6.40
C LYS A 138 0.87 14.62 6.55
N GLN A 139 0.78 13.29 6.56
CA GLN A 139 -0.50 12.62 6.78
C GLN A 139 -0.82 12.65 8.27
N GLU A 140 -2.05 13.02 8.62
CA GLU A 140 -2.51 12.92 10.00
C GLU A 140 -2.30 11.48 10.48
N ASP A 141 -1.61 11.36 11.62
CA ASP A 141 -1.50 10.08 12.28
C ASP A 141 -2.88 9.74 12.88
N PRO A 142 -3.37 8.50 12.72
CA PRO A 142 -4.57 8.09 13.42
C PRO A 142 -4.37 8.37 14.92
N PRO A 143 -5.44 8.78 15.64
CA PRO A 143 -5.36 9.22 17.04
C PRO A 143 -4.83 8.15 18.02
N HIS A 144 -4.57 6.93 17.52
CA HIS A 144 -4.13 5.76 18.28
C HIS A 144 -2.62 5.50 18.23
N ARG A 145 -1.77 6.43 17.77
CA ARG A 145 -0.33 6.32 18.06
C ARG A 145 -0.09 6.55 19.56
N LEU A 146 -0.17 5.46 20.32
CA LEU A 146 -0.03 5.43 21.78
C LEU A 146 1.33 5.97 22.28
N ILE A 147 2.34 6.12 21.41
CA ILE A 147 3.70 6.46 21.81
C ILE A 147 4.27 7.54 20.92
N THR A 148 4.32 8.76 21.46
CA THR A 148 5.12 9.85 20.94
C THR A 148 6.60 9.52 21.18
N TRP A 149 7.41 9.58 20.13
CA TRP A 149 8.86 9.40 20.25
C TRP A 149 9.45 10.65 20.90
N LEU A 150 9.54 10.64 22.22
CA LEU A 150 10.07 11.76 23.00
C LEU A 150 11.60 11.77 22.94
N ASN A 151 12.19 12.89 22.49
CA ASN A 151 13.65 13.01 22.29
C ASN A 151 14.48 12.85 23.58
N TRP A 152 13.88 13.06 24.75
CA TRP A 152 14.56 12.92 26.05
C TRP A 152 14.58 11.48 26.57
N THR A 153 13.76 10.58 26.01
CA THR A 153 13.70 9.18 26.43
C THR A 153 14.72 8.36 25.65
N PRO A 154 15.56 7.53 26.30
CA PRO A 154 16.50 6.67 25.59
C PRO A 154 15.80 5.79 24.55
N PRO A 155 16.32 5.66 23.31
CA PRO A 155 15.67 4.91 22.23
C PRO A 155 15.33 3.47 22.59
N LYS A 156 16.13 2.82 23.44
CA LYS A 156 15.88 1.45 23.92
C LYS A 156 14.57 1.35 24.72
N VAL A 157 14.25 2.37 25.53
CA VAL A 157 13.03 2.43 26.34
C VAL A 157 11.82 2.66 25.43
N LEU A 158 11.90 3.61 24.49
CA LEU A 158 10.82 3.84 23.51
C LEU A 158 10.54 2.60 22.66
N CYS A 159 11.58 1.93 22.14
CA CYS A 159 11.45 0.67 21.42
C CYS A 159 10.78 -0.42 22.27
N PHE A 160 11.11 -0.49 23.55
CA PHE A 160 10.52 -1.46 24.46
C PHE A 160 9.04 -1.17 24.70
N VAL A 161 8.68 0.07 25.05
CA VAL A 161 7.28 0.49 25.27
C VAL A 161 6.46 0.31 23.98
N TRP A 162 7.05 0.58 22.81
CA TRP A 162 6.40 0.34 21.52
C TRP A 162 6.10 -1.13 21.25
N ARG A 163 7.05 -2.02 21.55
CA ARG A 163 6.79 -3.47 21.48
C ARG A 163 5.76 -3.91 22.52
N LEU A 164 5.76 -3.31 23.70
CA LEU A 164 4.82 -3.60 24.78
C LEU A 164 3.39 -3.27 24.35
N ALA A 165 3.16 -2.05 23.84
CA ALA A 165 1.85 -1.58 23.36
C ALA A 165 1.29 -2.43 22.21
N GLN A 166 2.16 -3.04 21.40
CA GLN A 166 1.76 -3.96 20.33
C GLN A 166 1.59 -5.43 20.79
N ASN A 167 1.73 -5.72 22.09
CA ASN A 167 1.80 -7.07 22.63
C ASN A 167 2.84 -7.96 21.91
N ARG A 168 4.04 -7.41 21.67
CA ARG A 168 5.12 -8.07 20.90
C ARG A 168 6.37 -8.38 21.71
N VAL A 169 6.37 -8.10 23.01
CA VAL A 169 7.46 -8.49 23.92
C VAL A 169 7.45 -10.00 24.20
N PRO A 170 8.60 -10.61 24.50
CA PRO A 170 8.76 -12.06 24.58
C PRO A 170 8.25 -12.64 25.91
N THR A 171 6.96 -12.49 26.21
CA THR A 171 6.33 -13.21 27.34
C THR A 171 6.09 -14.66 26.97
N ALA A 172 5.95 -15.55 27.96
CA ALA A 172 5.67 -16.96 27.70
C ALA A 172 4.46 -17.17 26.76
N ALA A 173 3.36 -16.45 26.98
CA ALA A 173 2.17 -16.48 26.11
C ALA A 173 2.51 -16.15 24.64
N ASN A 174 3.27 -15.08 24.40
CA ASN A 174 3.65 -14.64 23.05
C ASN A 174 4.65 -15.59 22.37
N LEU A 175 5.52 -16.24 23.15
CA LEU A 175 6.47 -17.24 22.64
C LEU A 175 5.75 -18.52 22.21
N VAL A 176 4.74 -18.97 22.96
CA VAL A 176 3.90 -20.13 22.59
C VAL A 176 3.14 -19.88 21.29
N ILE A 177 2.56 -18.68 21.10
CA ILE A 177 1.90 -18.30 19.84
C ILE A 177 2.88 -18.40 18.65
N ARG A 178 4.16 -18.10 18.88
CA ARG A 178 5.23 -18.21 17.88
C ARG A 178 5.81 -19.62 17.77
N ARG A 179 5.15 -20.62 18.38
CA ARG A 179 5.52 -22.04 18.36
C ARG A 179 6.89 -22.35 18.97
N ILE A 180 7.34 -21.51 19.91
CA ILE A 180 8.54 -21.78 20.70
C ILE A 180 8.14 -22.69 21.86
N GLN A 181 8.79 -23.84 21.98
CA GLN A 181 8.54 -24.78 23.06
C GLN A 181 9.10 -24.24 24.38
N LEU A 182 8.24 -24.14 25.39
CA LEU A 182 8.61 -23.72 26.74
C LEU A 182 8.32 -24.83 27.74
N ARG A 183 9.12 -24.89 28.81
CA ARG A 183 8.90 -25.83 29.92
C ARG A 183 7.69 -25.45 30.78
N SER A 184 7.34 -24.17 30.81
CA SER A 184 6.23 -23.61 31.58
C SER A 184 5.74 -22.33 30.90
N ILE A 185 4.44 -22.08 31.00
CA ILE A 185 3.79 -20.83 30.54
C ILE A 185 3.51 -19.87 31.70
N TYR A 186 3.78 -20.28 32.94
CA TYR A 186 3.56 -19.45 34.12
C TYR A 186 4.60 -18.35 34.26
N CYS A 187 4.19 -17.22 34.83
CA CYS A 187 5.00 -16.04 35.11
C CYS A 187 6.30 -16.42 35.81
N SER A 188 7.42 -15.99 35.23
CA SER A 188 8.75 -16.25 35.77
C SER A 188 9.00 -15.64 37.16
N LEU A 189 8.26 -14.57 37.50
CA LEU A 189 8.40 -13.85 38.76
C LEU A 189 7.55 -14.45 39.89
N CYS A 190 6.24 -14.57 39.69
CA CYS A 190 5.31 -15.02 40.75
C CYS A 190 4.94 -16.51 40.64
N ARG A 191 5.03 -17.11 39.45
CA ARG A 191 4.62 -18.48 39.13
C ARG A 191 3.13 -18.82 39.40
N LEU A 192 2.26 -17.82 39.56
CA LEU A 192 0.85 -18.01 39.91
C LEU A 192 -0.08 -18.05 38.69
N GLU A 193 0.18 -17.21 37.68
CA GLU A 193 -0.64 -17.09 36.47
C GLU A 193 0.21 -17.19 35.21
N GLU A 194 -0.42 -17.33 34.04
CA GLU A 194 0.25 -17.30 32.74
C GLU A 194 1.00 -15.98 32.52
N GLU A 195 2.20 -16.06 31.96
CA GLU A 195 3.01 -14.89 31.64
C GLU A 195 2.48 -14.17 30.38
N THR A 196 1.48 -13.32 30.59
CA THR A 196 1.00 -12.35 29.60
C THR A 196 1.66 -10.98 29.84
N VAL A 197 1.55 -10.06 28.87
CA VAL A 197 2.04 -8.68 29.03
C VAL A 197 1.33 -7.97 30.19
N GLU A 198 0.01 -8.12 30.28
CA GLU A 198 -0.77 -7.53 31.37
C GLU A 198 -0.33 -8.08 32.73
N HIS A 199 -0.14 -9.40 32.82
CA HIS A 199 0.29 -10.01 34.06
C HIS A 199 1.71 -9.57 34.42
N LEU A 200 2.68 -9.76 33.53
CA LEU A 200 4.09 -9.51 33.82
C LEU A 200 4.36 -8.06 34.25
N PHE A 201 3.65 -7.08 33.67
CA PHE A 201 3.91 -5.66 33.92
C PHE A 201 2.91 -4.98 34.87
N TYR A 202 1.68 -5.49 35.04
CA TYR A 202 0.65 -4.78 35.82
C TYR A 202 -0.04 -5.62 36.90
N LYS A 203 -0.31 -6.91 36.65
CA LYS A 203 -1.07 -7.76 37.59
C LYS A 203 -0.17 -8.61 38.51
N CYS A 204 1.07 -8.88 38.11
CA CYS A 204 2.00 -9.68 38.89
C CYS A 204 2.28 -9.01 40.25
N PRO A 205 2.15 -9.72 41.38
CA PRO A 205 2.40 -9.12 42.71
C PRO A 205 3.79 -8.50 42.84
N VAL A 206 4.80 -9.12 42.23
CA VAL A 206 6.19 -8.60 42.21
C VAL A 206 6.27 -7.29 41.43
N ALA A 207 5.59 -7.20 40.29
CA ALA A 207 5.53 -5.97 39.49
C ALA A 207 4.77 -4.86 40.24
N GLN A 208 3.61 -5.18 40.83
CA GLN A 208 2.81 -4.22 41.60
C GLN A 208 3.60 -3.62 42.77
N GLU A 209 4.32 -4.45 43.53
CA GLU A 209 5.15 -3.95 44.62
C GLU A 209 6.32 -3.09 44.12
N THR A 210 6.87 -3.39 42.94
CA THR A 210 7.89 -2.55 42.31
C THR A 210 7.32 -1.18 41.94
N TRP A 211 6.15 -1.14 41.30
CA TRP A 211 5.48 0.13 40.97
C TRP A 211 5.11 0.96 42.18
N ARG A 212 4.72 0.32 43.29
CA ARG A 212 4.39 1.03 44.55
C ARG A 212 5.59 1.77 45.16
N ARG A 213 6.82 1.40 44.77
CA ARG A 213 8.07 1.96 45.31
C ARG A 213 8.69 3.05 44.42
N ILE A 214 8.12 3.29 43.24
CA ILE A 214 8.53 4.33 42.30
C ILE A 214 7.57 5.51 42.45
#